data_AF-A0A2I0K5T6-F1
#
_entry.id   AF-A0A2I0K5T6-F1
#
_cell.length_a   1.000
_cell.length_b   1.000
_cell.length_c   1.000
_cell.angle_alpha   90.00
_cell.angle_beta   90.00
_cell.angle_gamma   90.00
#
_symmetry.space_group_name_H-M   'P 1'
#
loop_
_entity.id
_entity.type
_entity.pdbx_description
1 polymer ?
#
loop_
_entity_poly.entity_id
_entity_poly.type
_entity_poly.pdbx_seq_one_letter_code
_entity_poly.pdbx_strand_id
1 'polypeptide(L)' 'MARAFNAKVHHREFKPEDLVLRKVLHVAPDSRGKFAYKYDKLFVIREVFSGGAIILTDMDGTENALLVNADTLRKYYP' A
#
# COMPACT_ATOMS: atom_id res chain seq x y z
N MET A 1 -3.92 2.10 30.98
CA MET A 1 -4.12 3.31 30.14
C MET A 1 -3.81 3.08 28.66
N ALA A 2 -2.70 2.45 28.27
CA ALA A 2 -2.36 2.21 26.85
C ALA A 2 -3.32 1.25 26.10
N ARG A 3 -3.93 0.27 26.79
CA ARG A 3 -4.83 -0.72 26.16
C ARG A 3 -6.07 -0.10 25.47
N ALA A 4 -6.60 1.02 25.97
CA ALA A 4 -7.81 1.63 25.41
C ALA A 4 -7.55 2.42 24.11
N PHE A 5 -6.32 2.92 23.90
CA PHE A 5 -5.94 3.64 22.69
C PHE A 5 -5.51 2.72 21.54
N ASN A 6 -4.88 1.58 21.86
CA ASN A 6 -4.41 0.62 20.84
C ASN A 6 -5.55 -0.16 20.16
N ALA A 7 -6.76 -0.13 20.69
CA ALA A 7 -7.93 -0.81 20.10
C ALA A 7 -8.39 -0.22 18.75
N LYS A 8 -7.97 1.01 18.40
CA LYS A 8 -8.30 1.65 17.12
C LYS A 8 -7.32 1.34 15.99
N VAL A 9 -6.23 0.62 16.28
CA VAL A 9 -5.28 0.20 15.24
C VAL A 9 -5.88 -1.00 14.53
N HIS A 10 -6.49 -0.76 13.37
CA HIS A 10 -6.81 -1.84 12.45
C HIS A 10 -5.51 -2.41 11.88
N HIS A 11 -5.09 -3.56 12.41
CA HIS A 11 -4.03 -4.35 11.81
C HIS A 11 -4.46 -4.72 10.38
N ARG A 12 -3.81 -4.14 9.38
CA ARG A 12 -4.01 -4.50 7.98
C ARG A 12 -3.11 -5.69 7.69
N GLU A 13 -3.71 -6.86 7.76
CA GLU A 13 -3.05 -8.08 7.30
C GLU A 13 -3.09 -8.10 5.77
N PHE A 14 -1.90 -8.12 5.19
CA PHE A 14 -1.69 -8.33 3.78
C PHE A 14 -1.32 -9.78 3.53
N LYS A 15 -1.86 -10.36 2.47
CA LYS A 15 -1.52 -11.69 1.99
C LYS A 15 -0.89 -11.58 0.60
N PRO A 16 -0.03 -12.55 0.22
CA PRO A 16 0.31 -12.74 -1.19
C PRO A 16 -0.97 -12.78 -2.05
N GLU A 17 -0.87 -12.22 -3.25
CA GLU A 17 -1.94 -12.05 -4.25
C GLU A 17 -3.02 -11.01 -3.92
N ASP A 18 -2.98 -10.37 -2.75
CA ASP A 18 -3.90 -9.27 -2.46
C ASP A 18 -3.64 -8.09 -3.43
N LEU A 19 -4.74 -7.52 -3.93
CA LEU A 19 -4.71 -6.29 -4.71
C LEU A 19 -4.56 -5.09 -3.79
N VAL A 20 -3.60 -4.21 -4.10
CA VAL A 20 -3.28 -3.04 -3.29
C VAL A 20 -3.01 -1.79 -4.13
N LEU A 21 -3.36 -0.65 -3.53
CA LEU A 21 -3.08 0.68 -4.06
C LEU A 21 -1.90 1.28 -3.30
N ARG A 22 -0.90 1.74 -4.05
CA ARG A 22 0.24 2.47 -3.50
C ARG A 22 -0.06 3.96 -3.42
N LYS A 23 0.08 4.55 -2.25
CA LYS A 23 -0.04 6.00 -2.07
C LYS A 23 1.19 6.70 -2.62
N VAL A 24 1.00 7.70 -3.48
CA VAL A 24 2.09 8.57 -3.94
C VAL A 24 2.24 9.70 -2.93
N LEU A 25 3.42 9.82 -2.34
CA LEU A 25 3.77 10.94 -1.48
C LEU A 25 4.35 12.05 -2.36
N HIS A 26 3.54 13.07 -2.66
CA HIS A 26 4.04 14.26 -3.32
C HIS A 26 4.64 15.21 -2.27
N VAL A 27 5.93 15.51 -2.43
CA VAL A 27 6.64 16.52 -1.63
C VAL A 27 6.26 17.94 -2.09
N ALA A 28 5.86 18.08 -3.36
CA ALA A 28 5.39 19.34 -3.94
C ALA A 28 3.88 19.29 -4.24
N PRO A 29 3.19 20.45 -4.31
CA PRO A 29 1.81 20.50 -4.78
C PRO A 29 1.70 19.87 -6.17
N ASP A 30 0.85 18.85 -6.27
CA ASP A 30 0.63 18.14 -7.52
C ASP A 30 -0.09 19.06 -8.52
N SER A 31 0.47 19.25 -9.71
CA SER A 31 -0.13 20.10 -10.75
C SER A 31 -1.44 19.53 -11.29
N ARG A 32 -1.73 18.25 -10.99
CA ARG A 32 -3.00 17.57 -11.34
C ARG A 32 -4.23 18.16 -10.62
N GLY A 33 -4.04 19.03 -9.64
CA GLY A 33 -5.11 19.76 -8.96
C GLY A 33 -5.76 18.98 -7.81
N LYS A 34 -6.72 19.63 -7.12
CA LYS A 34 -7.29 19.15 -5.85
C LYS A 34 -8.02 17.80 -5.95
N PHE A 35 -8.51 17.44 -7.14
CA PHE A 35 -9.29 16.23 -7.40
C PHE A 35 -8.46 15.09 -8.01
N ALA A 36 -7.14 15.27 -8.12
CA ALA A 36 -6.26 14.24 -8.60
C ALA A 36 -6.25 13.01 -7.68
N TYR A 37 -6.18 11.83 -8.29
CA TYR A 37 -6.06 10.59 -7.56
C TYR A 37 -4.71 10.54 -6.82
N LYS A 38 -4.75 10.26 -5.51
CA LYS A 38 -3.56 10.25 -4.63
C LYS A 38 -2.81 8.92 -4.61
N TYR A 39 -3.30 7.93 -5.34
CA TYR A 39 -2.66 6.63 -5.49
C TYR A 39 -2.17 6.48 -6.92
N ASP A 40 -1.20 5.62 -7.12
CA ASP A 40 -0.52 5.48 -8.40
C ASP A 40 -1.34 4.58 -9.34
N LYS A 41 -1.25 3.28 -9.09
CA LYS A 41 -1.94 2.21 -9.80
C LYS A 41 -2.14 1.03 -8.86
N LEU A 42 -2.86 0.03 -9.35
CA LEU A 42 -3.09 -1.22 -8.64
C LEU A 42 -1.89 -2.14 -8.80
N PHE A 43 -1.52 -2.79 -7.71
CA PHE A 43 -0.43 -3.76 -7.65
C PHE A 43 -0.94 -5.04 -6.99
N VAL A 44 -0.22 -6.13 -7.25
CA VAL A 44 -0.42 -7.42 -6.58
C VAL A 44 0.70 -7.60 -5.57
N ILE A 45 0.38 -8.06 -4.36
CA ILE A 45 1.39 -8.42 -3.38
C ILE A 45 2.04 -9.75 -3.78
N ARG A 46 3.37 -9.79 -3.89
CA ARG A 46 4.11 -11.04 -4.11
C ARG A 46 4.52 -11.68 -2.80
N GLU A 47 5.07 -10.89 -1.89
CA GLU A 47 5.63 -11.38 -0.64
C GLU A 47 5.47 -10.33 0.47
N VAL A 48 5.24 -10.80 1.69
CA VAL A 48 5.08 -9.96 2.89
C VAL A 48 6.11 -10.40 3.93
N PHE A 49 6.96 -9.48 4.35
CA PHE A 49 7.95 -9.73 5.39
C PHE A 49 7.37 -9.43 6.79
N SER A 50 7.85 -10.14 7.80
CA SER A 50 7.43 -9.97 9.21
C SER A 50 7.72 -8.58 9.80
N GLY A 51 8.51 -7.75 9.11
CA GLY A 51 8.82 -6.36 9.48
C GLY A 51 7.97 -5.29 8.79
N GLY A 52 6.92 -5.66 8.04
CA GLY A 52 6.03 -4.72 7.35
C GLY A 52 6.56 -4.20 6.00
N ALA A 53 7.66 -4.78 5.51
CA ALA A 53 8.09 -4.62 4.13
C ALA A 53 7.30 -5.57 3.23
N ILE A 54 6.93 -5.09 2.04
CA ILE A 54 6.12 -5.84 1.08
C ILE A 54 6.75 -5.70 -0.30
N ILE A 55 6.84 -6.81 -1.05
CA ILE A 55 7.22 -6.81 -2.45
C ILE A 55 5.94 -6.75 -3.29
N LEU A 56 5.84 -5.72 -4.12
CA LEU A 56 4.77 -5.55 -5.09
C LEU A 56 5.20 -5.99 -6.47
N THR A 57 4.27 -6.58 -7.22
CA THR A 57 4.38 -6.85 -8.65
C THR A 57 3.29 -6.08 -9.38
N ASP A 58 3.58 -5.66 -10.61
CA ASP A 58 2.56 -5.11 -11.50
C ASP A 58 1.52 -6.18 -11.89
N MET A 59 0.32 -5.74 -12.30
CA MET A 59 -0.76 -6.62 -12.77
C MET A 59 -0.33 -7.56 -13.91
N ASP A 60 0.67 -7.14 -14.69
CA ASP A 60 1.22 -7.89 -15.82
C ASP A 60 2.24 -8.97 -15.39
N GLY A 61 2.48 -9.14 -14.08
CA GLY A 61 3.40 -10.14 -13.54
C GLY A 61 4.87 -9.87 -13.83
N THR A 62 5.21 -8.69 -14.36
CA THR A 62 6.58 -8.30 -14.70
C THR A 62 7.42 -8.16 -13.44
N GLU A 63 8.68 -8.62 -13.46
CA GLU A 63 9.62 -8.68 -12.32
C GLU A 63 10.10 -7.31 -11.80
N ASN A 64 9.30 -6.25 -11.98
CA ASN A 64 9.56 -4.92 -11.41
C ASN A 64 9.14 -4.89 -9.94
N ALA A 65 9.79 -5.75 -9.14
CA ALA A 65 9.54 -5.93 -7.73
C ALA A 65 9.82 -4.63 -6.96
N LEU A 66 8.76 -3.91 -6.58
CA LEU A 66 8.88 -2.70 -5.77
C LEU A 66 8.77 -3.07 -4.29
N LEU A 67 9.85 -2.87 -3.54
CA LEU A 67 9.85 -3.03 -2.09
C LEU A 67 9.30 -1.75 -1.44
N VAL A 68 8.23 -1.90 -0.67
CA VAL A 68 7.49 -0.77 -0.07
C VAL A 68 7.07 -1.08 1.37
N ASN A 69 6.83 -0.04 2.15
CA ASN A 69 6.27 -0.18 3.50
C ASN A 69 4.74 -0.37 3.42
N ALA A 70 4.22 -1.34 4.17
CA ALA A 70 2.80 -1.61 4.37
C ALA A 70 1.95 -0.37 4.71
N ASP A 71 2.51 0.60 5.46
CA ASP A 71 1.80 1.83 5.84
C ASP A 71 1.43 2.72 4.65
N THR A 72 2.18 2.60 3.55
CA THR A 72 1.95 3.35 2.32
C THR A 72 0.92 2.69 1.40
N LEU A 73 0.45 1.48 1.77
CA LEU A 73 -0.47 0.68 0.98
C LEU A 73 -1.89 0.71 1.52
N ARG A 74 -2.84 0.57 0.59
CA ARG A 74 -4.25 0.31 0.90
C ARG A 74 -4.71 -0.93 0.16
N LYS A 75 -5.34 -1.86 0.88
CA LYS A 75 -6.00 -3.02 0.27
C LYS A 75 -7.16 -2.56 -0.61
N TYR A 76 -7.21 -3.08 -1.83
CA TYR A 76 -8.29 -2.87 -2.78
C TYR A 76 -9.27 -4.04 -2.70
N TYR A 77 -10.56 -3.73 -2.70
CA TYR A 77 -11.63 -4.71 -2.75
C TYR A 77 -12.42 -4.42 -4.03
N PRO A 78 -12.47 -5.37 -4.99
CA PRO A 78 -13.26 -5.22 -6.21
C PRO A 78 -14.77 -5.17 -5.93
#